data_AF-A0A383D9I2-F1
#
_entry.id   AF-A0A383D9I2-F1
#
_cell.length_a   1.000
_cell.length_b   1.000
_cell.length_c   1.000
_cell.angle_alpha   90.00
_cell.angle_beta   90.00
_cell.angle_gamma   90.00
#
_symmetry.space_group_name_H-M   'P 1'
#
loop_
_entity.id
_entity.type
_entity.pdbx_description
1 polymer ?
#
loop_
_entity_poly.entity_id
_entity_poly.type
_entity_poly.pdbx_seq_one_letter_code
_entity_poly.pdbx_strand_id
1 'polypeptide(L)' 'MNTNTTRAKLNNGETVYGAFFRTPDTSLIELQGYLGWDFLVLDGEHGTLQPR' A
#
# COMPACT_ATOMS: atom_id res chain seq x y z
N MET A 1 5.25 -17.31 -8.79
CA MET A 1 5.37 -15.93 -8.26
C MET A 1 4.46 -15.04 -9.08
N ASN A 2 3.65 -14.21 -8.43
CA ASN A 2 2.78 -13.25 -9.13
C ASN A 2 3.61 -12.05 -9.62
N THR A 3 3.16 -11.42 -10.70
CA THR A 3 3.77 -10.20 -11.22
C THR A 3 3.57 -9.04 -10.24
N ASN A 4 4.65 -8.32 -9.90
CA ASN A 4 4.57 -7.07 -9.16
C ASN A 4 4.31 -5.92 -10.16
N THR A 5 3.04 -5.52 -10.27
CA THR A 5 2.58 -4.50 -11.22
C THR A 5 3.11 -3.10 -10.88
N THR A 6 3.20 -2.74 -9.59
CA THR A 6 3.78 -1.48 -9.12
C THR A 6 5.23 -1.32 -9.59
N ARG A 7 6.04 -2.39 -9.43
CA ARG A 7 7.44 -2.40 -9.87
C ARG A 7 7.55 -2.31 -11.39
N ALA A 8 6.67 -2.97 -12.13
CA ALA A 8 6.64 -2.88 -13.59
C ALA A 8 6.39 -1.45 -14.07
N LYS A 9 5.37 -0.77 -13.50
CA LYS A 9 5.06 0.64 -13.78
C LYS A 9 6.25 1.56 -13.51
N LEU A 10 6.88 1.41 -12.35
CA LEU A 10 8.07 2.20 -11.99
C LEU A 10 9.22 2.02 -12.98
N ASN A 11 9.50 0.77 -13.39
CA ASN A 11 10.55 0.49 -14.38
C ASN A 11 10.25 1.07 -15.76
N ASN A 12 8.97 1.25 -16.09
CA ASN A 12 8.52 1.86 -17.34
C ASN A 12 8.52 3.41 -17.27
N GLY A 13 8.87 4.00 -16.14
CA GLY A 13 8.79 5.45 -15.92
C GLY A 13 7.36 5.98 -15.76
N GLU A 14 6.39 5.10 -15.51
CA GLU A 14 5.01 5.49 -15.26
C GLU A 14 4.86 6.11 -13.85
N THR A 15 3.89 7.02 -13.70
CA THR A 15 3.52 7.53 -12.37
C THR A 15 2.72 6.47 -11.62
N VAL A 16 3.05 6.28 -10.34
CA VAL A 16 2.30 5.41 -9.42
C VAL A 16 1.70 6.24 -8.29
N TYR A 17 0.44 5.97 -7.95
CA TYR A 17 -0.29 6.65 -6.89
C TYR A 17 -0.44 5.72 -5.69
N GLY A 18 -0.08 6.22 -4.51
CA GLY A 18 -0.20 5.47 -3.27
C GLY A 18 -0.67 6.33 -2.10
N ALA A 19 -1.06 5.65 -1.03
CA ALA A 19 -1.50 6.28 0.20
C ALA A 19 -0.76 5.72 1.42
N PHE A 20 -0.61 6.57 2.44
CA PHE A 20 -0.09 6.18 3.75
C PHE A 20 -1.20 5.68 4.65
N PHE A 21 -0.95 4.57 5.33
CA PHE A 21 -1.87 3.99 6.29
C PHE A 21 -1.13 3.67 7.60
N ARG A 22 -1.57 4.32 8.68
CA ARG A 22 -0.90 4.31 10.00
C ARG A 22 -1.74 3.66 11.10
N THR A 23 -3.03 3.47 10.85
CA THR A 23 -3.98 2.96 11.83
C THR A 23 -4.03 1.43 11.73
N PRO A 24 -3.83 0.66 12.80
CA PRO A 24 -3.91 -0.80 12.75
C PRO A 24 -5.37 -1.27 12.79
N ASP A 25 -6.18 -0.84 11.82
CA ASP A 25 -7.58 -1.23 11.68
C ASP A 25 -7.78 -2.02 10.38
N THR A 26 -8.23 -3.27 10.53
CA THR A 26 -8.39 -4.22 9.42
C THR A 26 -9.55 -3.85 8.49
N SER A 27 -10.60 -3.22 9.01
CA SER A 27 -11.76 -2.83 8.20
C SER A 27 -11.42 -1.62 7.33
N LEU A 28 -10.68 -0.66 7.91
CA LEU A 28 -10.25 0.53 7.18
C LEU A 28 -9.19 0.22 6.12
N ILE A 29 -8.25 -0.71 6.36
CA ILE A 29 -7.27 -1.11 5.32
C ILE A 29 -7.94 -1.88 4.18
N GLU A 30 -8.96 -2.70 4.48
CA GLU A 30 -9.73 -3.39 3.46
C GLU A 30 -10.47 -2.39 2.56
N LEU A 31 -11.09 -1.36 3.14
CA LEU A 31 -11.69 -0.25 2.38
C LEU A 31 -10.65 0.42 1.47
N GLN A 32 -9.44 0.71 1.95
CA GLN A 32 -8.38 1.28 1.10
C GLN A 32 -8.01 0.37 -0.08
N GLY A 33 -8.10 -0.95 0.08
CA GLY A 33 -7.86 -1.92 -0.99
C GLY A 33 -8.81 -1.76 -2.18
N TYR A 34 -10.04 -1.27 -1.96
CA TYR A 34 -11.02 -1.05 -3.02
C TYR A 34 -10.84 0.29 -3.76
N LEU A 35 -10.01 1.21 -3.27
CA LEU A 35 -9.86 2.55 -3.84
C LEU A 35 -8.94 2.62 -5.07
N GLY A 36 -8.31 1.51 -5.47
CA GLY A 36 -7.55 1.44 -6.73
C GLY A 36 -6.14 2.04 -6.68
N TRP A 37 -5.50 2.08 -5.51
CA TRP A 37 -4.10 2.50 -5.39
C TRP A 37 -3.14 1.54 -6.08
N ASP A 38 -2.03 2.06 -6.60
CA ASP A 38 -0.93 1.23 -7.12
C ASP A 38 -0.13 0.57 -5.99
N PHE A 39 -0.10 1.20 -4.81
CA PHE A 39 0.50 0.66 -3.60
C PHE A 39 -0.04 1.35 -2.35
N LEU A 40 0.12 0.70 -1.20
CA LEU A 40 -0.16 1.26 0.12
C LEU A 40 1.11 1.16 0.98
N VAL A 41 1.42 2.23 1.69
CA VAL A 41 2.49 2.22 2.70
C VAL A 41 1.84 1.89 4.04
N LEU A 42 2.07 0.66 4.50
CA LEU A 42 1.74 0.25 5.87
C LEU A 42 2.85 0.74 6.79
N ASP A 43 2.62 1.88 7.40
CA ASP A 43 3.63 2.58 8.19
C ASP A 43 3.73 1.99 9.61
N GLY A 44 4.68 1.07 9.76
CA GLY A 44 5.06 0.49 11.05
C GLY A 44 6.19 1.22 11.77
N GLU A 45 6.71 2.32 11.20
CA GLU A 45 7.77 3.11 11.82
C GLU A 45 7.20 4.25 12.67
N HIS A 46 6.19 4.93 12.15
CA HIS A 46 5.55 6.08 12.82
C HIS A 46 4.08 5.80 13.18
N GLY A 47 3.51 4.70 12.70
CA GLY A 47 2.20 4.19 13.12
C GLY A 47 2.28 3.25 14.33
N THR A 48 1.12 2.76 14.77
CA THR A 48 1.02 1.76 15.86
C THR A 48 0.92 0.33 15.34
N LEU A 49 1.14 0.13 14.03
CA LEU A 49 1.13 -1.19 13.39
C LEU A 49 2.30 -2.04 13.92
N GLN A 50 2.02 -3.29 14.29
CA GLN A 50 3.01 -4.22 14.82
C GLN A 50 2.93 -5.56 14.09
N PRO A 51 4.03 -6.33 13.99
CA PRO A 51 4.05 -7.63 13.31
C PRO A 51 3.30 -8.77 14.04
N ARG A 52 2.77 -8.49 15.24
CA ARG A 52 2.36 -9.49 16.24
C ARG A 52 0.85 -9.51 16.45
#